data_AF-A0A839P8B8-F1
#
_entry.id   AF-A0A839P8B8-F1
#
_cell.length_a   1.000
_cell.length_b   1.000
_cell.length_c   1.000
_cell.angle_alpha   90.00
_cell.angle_beta   90.00
_cell.angle_gamma   90.00
#
_symmetry.space_group_name_H-M   'P 1'
#
loop_
_entity.id
_entity.type
_entity.pdbx_description
1 polymer ?
#
loop_
_entity_poly.entity_id
_entity_poly.type
_entity_poly.pdbx_seq_one_letter_code
_entity_poly.pdbx_strand_id
1 'polypeptide(L)'
;MARAAQAGRGWHGVIDALRPLTDTIWRSLPPREQARFQRHLRPFWDVHRHRTAPPAAQAIADEIARGALTVRAGRVLAIEDEASQAVVTLRLRGTERPERLAVQAMIDATGFGHLKESRDPLLQRLLERGFVRPGPFGLGLDAGVDYRAIGGSIGEGGGPLWILGPLLRGVLWECTAVPDIRNEAAELAGLAAADLDRAAAA
;
A
#
# COMPACT_ATOMS: atom_id res chain seq x y z
N MET A 1 -14.99 -1.55 -19.31
CA MET A 1 -13.90 -1.85 -20.27
C MET A 1 -14.43 -2.04 -21.70
N ALA A 2 -15.15 -3.12 -22.02
CA ALA A 2 -15.64 -3.38 -23.39
C ALA A 2 -16.47 -2.23 -24.01
N ARG A 3 -17.43 -1.67 -23.26
CA ARG A 3 -18.24 -0.51 -23.71
C ARG A 3 -17.40 0.77 -23.95
N ALA A 4 -16.36 1.00 -23.16
CA ALA A 4 -15.48 2.16 -23.33
C ALA A 4 -14.61 2.01 -24.58
N ALA A 5 -14.08 0.80 -24.80
CA ALA A 5 -13.35 0.46 -26.02
C ALA A 5 -14.24 0.62 -27.28
N GLN A 6 -15.49 0.15 -27.23
CA GLN A 6 -16.48 0.36 -28.30
C GLN A 6 -16.78 1.85 -28.56
N ALA A 7 -16.64 2.71 -27.55
CA ALA A 7 -16.84 4.15 -27.66
C ALA A 7 -15.53 4.93 -27.96
N GLY A 8 -14.44 4.25 -28.34
CA GLY A 8 -13.14 4.88 -28.62
C GLY A 8 -12.45 5.50 -27.40
N ARG A 9 -12.92 5.20 -26.18
CA ARG A 9 -12.33 5.71 -24.94
C ARG A 9 -11.28 4.73 -24.42
N GLY A 10 -10.11 5.25 -24.06
CA GLY A 10 -9.05 4.47 -23.44
C GLY A 10 -9.49 3.86 -22.10
N TRP A 11 -8.95 2.69 -21.77
CA TRP A 11 -9.22 2.00 -20.51
C TRP A 11 -8.84 2.82 -19.27
N HIS A 12 -7.88 3.74 -19.42
CA HIS A 12 -7.40 4.65 -18.40
C HIS A 12 -8.53 5.38 -17.66
N GLY A 13 -9.42 6.04 -18.41
CA GLY A 13 -10.53 6.81 -17.83
C GLY A 13 -11.58 5.93 -17.14
N VAL A 14 -11.66 4.65 -17.48
CA VAL A 14 -12.54 3.69 -16.78
C VAL A 14 -12.01 3.39 -15.39
N ILE A 15 -10.69 3.18 -15.25
CA ILE A 15 -10.05 2.95 -13.95
C ILE A 15 -10.12 4.22 -13.11
N ASP A 16 -9.81 5.37 -13.71
CA ASP A 16 -9.78 6.65 -12.99
C ASP A 16 -11.18 7.04 -12.48
N ALA A 17 -12.26 6.65 -13.18
CA ALA A 17 -13.64 6.87 -12.75
C ALA A 17 -14.07 6.03 -11.53
N LEU A 18 -13.36 4.94 -11.21
CA LEU A 18 -13.65 4.13 -10.01
C LEU A 18 -13.15 4.77 -8.72
N ARG A 19 -12.23 5.75 -8.81
CA ARG A 19 -11.54 6.32 -7.66
C ARG A 19 -12.48 6.80 -6.55
N PRO A 20 -13.54 7.60 -6.82
CA PRO A 20 -14.44 8.07 -5.75
C PRO A 20 -15.21 6.95 -5.04
N LEU A 21 -15.29 5.76 -5.66
CA LEU A 21 -16.05 4.62 -5.16
C LEU A 21 -15.15 3.53 -4.56
N THR A 22 -13.83 3.63 -4.72
CA THR A 22 -12.90 2.53 -4.46
C THR A 22 -12.91 2.13 -2.99
N ASP A 23 -12.84 3.10 -2.08
CA ASP A 23 -12.86 2.81 -0.65
C ASP A 23 -14.25 2.38 -0.14
N THR A 24 -15.32 2.89 -0.74
CA THR A 24 -16.69 2.41 -0.45
C THR A 24 -16.83 0.93 -0.84
N ILE A 25 -16.39 0.56 -2.04
CA ILE A 25 -16.39 -0.83 -2.50
C ILE A 25 -15.52 -1.67 -1.56
N TRP A 26 -14.28 -1.24 -1.28
CA TRP A 26 -13.36 -1.96 -0.42
C TRP A 26 -13.95 -2.25 0.96
N ARG A 27 -14.50 -1.23 1.63
CA ARG A 27 -15.14 -1.36 2.95
C ARG A 27 -16.38 -2.26 2.93
N SER A 28 -17.10 -2.33 1.80
CA SER A 28 -18.26 -3.22 1.64
C SER A 28 -17.91 -4.69 1.45
N LEU A 29 -16.66 -5.00 1.08
CA LEU A 29 -16.22 -6.38 0.85
C LEU A 29 -16.06 -7.14 2.18
N PRO A 30 -16.57 -8.36 2.30
CA PRO A 30 -16.25 -9.23 3.42
C PRO A 30 -14.73 -9.46 3.54
N PRO A 31 -14.18 -9.71 4.75
CA PRO A 31 -12.74 -9.88 4.94
C PRO A 31 -12.09 -10.93 4.03
N ARG A 32 -12.80 -12.02 3.72
CA ARG A 32 -12.36 -13.05 2.77
C ARG A 32 -12.17 -12.52 1.34
N GLU A 33 -13.01 -11.58 0.92
CA GLU A 33 -12.96 -10.97 -0.41
C GLU A 33 -11.85 -9.93 -0.48
N GLN A 34 -11.67 -9.13 0.57
CA GLN A 34 -10.51 -8.25 0.70
C GLN A 34 -9.20 -9.07 0.64
N ALA A 35 -9.11 -10.18 1.36
CA ALA A 35 -7.95 -11.08 1.30
C ALA A 35 -7.70 -11.63 -0.12
N ARG A 36 -8.77 -12.02 -0.80
CA ARG A 36 -8.72 -12.55 -2.18
C ARG A 36 -8.25 -11.47 -3.16
N PHE A 37 -8.76 -10.25 -3.03
CA PHE A 37 -8.34 -9.10 -3.81
C PHE A 37 -6.84 -8.85 -3.63
N GLN A 38 -6.36 -8.80 -2.38
CA GLN A 38 -4.95 -8.55 -2.12
C GLN A 38 -4.03 -9.62 -2.70
N ARG A 39 -4.43 -10.89 -2.60
CA ARG A 39 -3.61 -12.00 -3.10
C ARG A 39 -3.54 -12.05 -4.61
N HIS A 40 -4.65 -11.76 -5.29
CA HIS A 40 -4.80 -12.08 -6.72
C HIS A 40 -4.92 -10.85 -7.62
N LEU A 41 -5.55 -9.78 -7.14
CA LEU A 41 -5.90 -8.61 -7.96
C LEU A 41 -4.99 -7.40 -7.72
N ARG A 42 -4.38 -7.28 -6.54
CA ARG A 42 -3.48 -6.16 -6.21
C ARG A 42 -2.45 -5.87 -7.30
N PRO A 43 -1.66 -6.84 -7.83
CA PRO A 43 -0.64 -6.52 -8.83
C PRO A 43 -1.24 -5.92 -10.11
N PHE A 44 -2.44 -6.35 -10.49
CA PHE A 44 -3.14 -5.80 -11.65
C PHE A 44 -3.68 -4.42 -11.35
N TRP A 45 -4.29 -4.21 -10.18
CA TRP A 45 -4.74 -2.89 -9.74
C TRP A 45 -3.58 -1.88 -9.76
N ASP A 46 -2.47 -2.22 -9.10
CA ASP A 46 -1.32 -1.34 -8.94
C ASP A 46 -0.76 -0.89 -10.30
N VAL A 47 -0.59 -1.82 -11.26
CA VAL A 47 -0.11 -1.50 -12.61
C VAL A 47 -1.07 -0.58 -13.38
N HIS A 48 -2.38 -0.79 -13.23
CA HIS A 48 -3.38 -0.01 -13.96
C HIS A 48 -3.65 1.35 -13.31
N ARG A 49 -3.39 1.50 -12.01
CA ARG A 49 -3.69 2.70 -11.23
C ARG A 49 -2.47 3.60 -11.03
N HIS A 50 -1.29 3.01 -10.81
CA HIS A 50 -0.02 3.70 -10.55
C HIS A 50 0.93 3.54 -11.73
N ARG A 51 0.56 4.17 -12.83
CA ARG A 51 1.23 4.01 -14.13
C ARG A 51 2.59 4.72 -14.14
N THR A 52 3.58 4.07 -14.74
CA THR A 52 4.86 4.69 -15.06
C THR A 52 4.68 5.79 -16.09
N ALA A 53 5.31 6.95 -15.88
CA ALA A 53 5.32 8.03 -16.86
C ALA A 53 5.99 7.57 -18.17
N PRO A 54 5.48 7.97 -19.36
CA PRO A 54 6.02 7.49 -20.63
C PRO A 54 7.55 7.66 -20.79
N PRO A 55 8.18 8.78 -20.39
CA PRO A 55 9.63 8.92 -20.49
C PRO A 55 10.40 7.91 -19.64
N ALA A 56 9.89 7.60 -18.43
CA ALA A 56 10.52 6.60 -17.56
C ALA A 56 10.34 5.18 -18.10
N ALA A 57 9.16 4.87 -18.66
CA ALA A 57 8.92 3.59 -19.30
C ALA A 57 9.84 3.38 -20.52
N GLN A 58 10.05 4.43 -21.33
CA GLN A 58 10.96 4.37 -22.47
C GLN A 58 12.41 4.14 -22.02
N ALA A 59 12.88 4.87 -21.00
CA ALA A 59 14.22 4.67 -20.47
C ALA A 59 14.45 3.22 -20.00
N ILE A 60 13.49 2.63 -19.28
CA ILE A 60 13.58 1.23 -18.85
C ILE A 60 13.62 0.27 -20.05
N ALA A 61 12.81 0.53 -21.08
CA ALA A 61 12.79 -0.29 -22.29
C ALA A 61 14.14 -0.23 -23.03
N ASP A 62 14.77 0.94 -23.13
CA ASP A 62 16.06 1.13 -23.77
C ASP A 62 17.19 0.39 -23.02
N GLU A 63 17.16 0.40 -21.68
CA GLU A 63 18.09 -0.36 -20.83
C GLU A 63 17.97 -1.88 -21.03
N ILE A 64 16.75 -2.37 -21.18
CA ILE A 64 16.49 -3.79 -21.47
C ILE A 64 16.98 -4.13 -22.88
N ALA A 65 16.64 -3.31 -23.89
CA ALA A 65 17.00 -3.54 -25.28
C ALA A 65 18.52 -3.57 -25.50
N ARG A 66 19.28 -2.73 -24.79
CA ARG A 66 20.75 -2.72 -24.84
C ARG A 66 21.43 -3.76 -23.96
N GLY A 67 20.66 -4.55 -23.20
CA GLY A 67 21.16 -5.62 -22.33
C GLY A 67 21.73 -5.17 -20.99
N ALA A 68 21.61 -3.89 -20.63
CA ALA A 68 22.09 -3.35 -19.36
C ALA A 68 21.14 -3.69 -18.19
N LEU A 69 19.85 -3.91 -18.47
CA LEU A 69 18.85 -4.35 -17.48
C LEU A 69 18.28 -5.72 -17.84
N THR A 70 18.44 -6.69 -16.93
CA THR A 70 17.80 -8.01 -17.06
C THR A 70 16.66 -8.14 -16.04
N VAL A 71 15.45 -8.42 -16.53
CA VAL A 71 14.29 -8.64 -15.68
C VAL A 71 14.17 -10.11 -15.30
N ARG A 72 14.22 -10.40 -13.99
CA ARG A 72 14.07 -11.77 -13.44
C ARG A 72 12.81 -11.89 -12.60
N ALA A 73 11.80 -12.57 -13.13
CA ALA A 73 10.57 -12.83 -12.40
C ALA A 73 10.74 -14.01 -11.45
N GLY A 74 10.76 -13.74 -10.14
CA GLY A 74 10.96 -14.77 -9.12
C GLY A 74 10.63 -14.30 -7.71
N ARG A 75 11.04 -15.09 -6.72
CA ARG A 75 10.95 -14.77 -5.29
C ARG A 75 12.34 -14.84 -4.69
N VAL A 76 12.72 -13.81 -3.94
CA VAL A 76 13.90 -13.84 -3.06
C VAL A 76 13.60 -14.77 -1.89
N LEU A 77 14.47 -15.75 -1.67
CA LEU A 77 14.36 -16.73 -0.57
C LEU A 77 15.31 -16.42 0.57
N ALA A 78 16.51 -15.95 0.26
CA ALA A 78 17.53 -15.58 1.22
C ALA A 78 18.46 -14.51 0.63
N ILE A 79 19.06 -13.72 1.52
CA ILE A 79 20.12 -12.77 1.20
C ILE A 79 21.22 -13.02 2.24
N GLU A 80 22.41 -13.35 1.77
CA GLU A 80 23.60 -13.57 2.58
C GLU A 80 24.59 -12.42 2.32
N ASP A 81 25.10 -11.81 3.40
CA ASP A 81 26.17 -10.81 3.30
C ASP A 81 27.52 -11.52 3.36
N GLU A 82 28.22 -11.59 2.23
CA GLU A 82 29.56 -12.16 2.12
C GLU A 82 30.61 -11.02 2.06
N ALA A 83 31.88 -11.34 2.27
CA ALA A 83 32.94 -10.35 2.51
C ALA A 83 33.09 -9.24 1.44
N SER A 84 32.65 -9.46 0.20
CA SER A 84 32.76 -8.50 -0.91
C SER A 84 31.49 -8.32 -1.73
N GLN A 85 30.40 -9.01 -1.39
CA GLN A 85 29.18 -9.06 -2.19
C GLN A 85 28.01 -9.59 -1.36
N ALA A 86 26.79 -9.25 -1.75
CA ALA A 86 25.62 -9.97 -1.28
C ALA A 86 25.33 -11.15 -2.21
N VAL A 87 24.99 -12.31 -1.64
CA VAL A 87 24.48 -13.44 -2.41
C VAL A 87 22.98 -13.59 -2.19
N VAL A 88 22.22 -13.42 -3.26
CA VAL A 88 20.77 -13.52 -3.26
C VAL A 88 20.37 -14.91 -3.77
N THR A 89 19.65 -15.66 -2.95
CA THR A 89 19.01 -16.91 -3.38
C THR A 89 17.64 -16.60 -3.94
N LEU A 90 17.42 -16.89 -5.23
CA LEU A 90 16.20 -16.60 -5.97
C LEU A 90 15.53 -17.91 -6.41
N ARG A 91 14.19 -17.99 -6.34
CA ARG A 91 13.43 -19.01 -7.08
C ARG A 91 12.66 -18.33 -8.20
N LEU A 92 13.06 -18.59 -9.44
CA LEU A 92 12.39 -18.06 -10.61
C LEU A 92 10.99 -18.66 -10.77
N ARG A 93 10.11 -17.90 -11.41
CA ARG A 93 8.74 -18.35 -11.68
C ARG A 93 8.80 -19.56 -12.63
N GLY A 94 8.07 -20.62 -12.27
CA GLY A 94 8.02 -21.85 -13.06
C GLY A 94 9.22 -22.79 -12.85
N THR A 95 10.14 -22.46 -11.95
CA THR A 95 11.25 -23.34 -11.58
C THR A 95 11.10 -23.84 -10.14
N GLU A 96 11.55 -25.07 -9.87
CA GLU A 96 11.61 -25.60 -8.52
C GLU A 96 12.93 -25.27 -7.82
N ARG A 97 14.03 -25.36 -8.57
CA ARG A 97 15.37 -25.16 -8.03
C ARG A 97 15.69 -23.67 -7.87
N PRO A 98 16.13 -23.24 -6.68
CA PRO A 98 16.69 -21.91 -6.49
C PRO A 98 18.01 -21.72 -7.23
N GLU A 99 18.30 -20.49 -7.62
CA GLU A 99 19.59 -20.03 -8.13
C GLU A 99 20.22 -19.05 -7.14
N ARG A 100 21.56 -18.98 -7.11
CA ARG A 100 22.31 -18.00 -6.33
C ARG A 100 22.85 -16.92 -7.28
N LEU A 101 22.63 -15.66 -6.94
CA LEU A 101 23.08 -14.49 -7.68
C LEU A 101 23.93 -13.61 -6.77
N ALA A 102 25.20 -13.44 -7.12
CA ALA A 102 26.07 -12.48 -6.44
C ALA A 102 25.86 -11.07 -7.00
N VAL A 103 25.70 -10.09 -6.11
CA VAL A 103 25.47 -8.68 -6.46
C VAL A 103 26.31 -7.75 -5.59
N GLN A 104 26.71 -6.61 -6.17
CA GLN A 104 27.50 -5.59 -5.46
C GLN A 104 26.62 -4.54 -4.76
N ALA A 105 25.35 -4.43 -5.16
CA ALA A 105 24.40 -3.49 -4.58
C ALA A 105 22.98 -4.04 -4.68
N MET A 106 22.14 -3.64 -3.72
CA MET A 106 20.72 -3.95 -3.70
C MET A 106 19.92 -2.70 -3.38
N ILE A 107 18.82 -2.52 -4.11
CA ILE A 107 17.85 -1.47 -3.86
C ILE A 107 16.52 -2.15 -3.54
N ASP A 108 16.02 -1.95 -2.33
CA ASP A 108 14.70 -2.44 -1.96
C ASP A 108 13.63 -1.50 -2.53
N ALA A 109 12.99 -1.97 -3.60
CA ALA A 109 11.85 -1.32 -4.24
C ALA A 109 10.56 -2.15 -4.07
N THR A 110 10.45 -2.95 -3.00
CA THR A 110 9.27 -3.80 -2.73
C THR A 110 8.05 -3.03 -2.22
N GLY A 111 8.22 -1.74 -1.95
CA GLY A 111 7.16 -0.82 -1.52
C GLY A 111 6.97 -0.83 -0.01
N PHE A 112 5.72 -0.63 0.43
CA PHE A 112 5.40 -0.56 1.86
C PHE A 112 5.36 -1.96 2.49
N GLY A 113 6.23 -2.18 3.48
CA GLY A 113 6.26 -3.38 4.31
C GLY A 113 5.06 -3.54 5.24
N HIS A 114 5.10 -4.57 6.08
CA HIS A 114 4.09 -4.80 7.11
C HIS A 114 4.33 -3.91 8.33
N LEU A 115 3.26 -3.55 9.04
CA LEU A 115 3.35 -2.74 10.26
C LEU A 115 4.34 -3.33 11.29
N LYS A 116 4.37 -4.66 11.40
CA LYS A 116 5.28 -5.40 12.30
C LYS A 116 6.77 -5.20 12.00
N GLU A 117 7.11 -4.79 10.78
CA GLU A 117 8.49 -4.54 10.35
C GLU A 117 8.92 -3.10 10.66
N SER A 118 7.99 -2.24 11.08
CA SER A 118 8.28 -0.86 11.41
C SER A 118 9.19 -0.77 12.64
N ARG A 119 10.23 0.06 12.49
CA ARG A 119 11.17 0.43 13.57
C ARG A 119 10.92 1.84 14.10
N ASP A 120 9.80 2.45 13.72
CA ASP A 120 9.44 3.79 14.17
C ASP A 120 9.15 3.81 15.69
N PRO A 121 9.91 4.57 16.50
CA PRO A 121 9.76 4.55 17.96
C PRO A 121 8.44 5.13 18.48
N LEU A 122 7.75 5.98 17.72
CA LEU A 122 6.44 6.49 18.11
C LEU A 122 5.40 5.39 17.90
N LEU A 123 5.43 4.75 16.72
CA LEU A 123 4.50 3.69 16.37
C LEU A 123 4.60 2.49 17.32
N GLN A 124 5.82 2.05 17.64
CA GLN A 124 6.05 0.98 18.60
C GLN A 124 5.45 1.32 19.97
N ARG A 125 5.70 2.53 20.48
CA ARG A 125 5.16 2.96 21.78
C ARG A 125 3.63 3.09 21.78
N LEU A 126 3.01 3.53 20.68
CA LEU A 126 1.56 3.59 20.57
C LEU A 126 0.93 2.19 20.57
N LEU A 127 1.54 1.23 19.87
CA LEU A 127 1.12 -0.17 19.86
C LEU A 127 1.27 -0.80 21.25
N GLU A 128 2.43 -0.65 21.88
CA GLU A 128 2.73 -1.18 23.23
C GLU A 128 1.76 -0.65 24.29
N ARG A 129 1.39 0.63 24.20
CA ARG A 129 0.44 1.27 25.13
C ARG A 129 -1.03 1.01 24.77
N GLY A 130 -1.29 0.31 23.66
CA GLY A 130 -2.64 -0.02 23.20
C GLY A 130 -3.44 1.15 22.64
N PHE A 131 -2.81 2.29 22.35
CA PHE A 131 -3.45 3.45 21.71
C PHE A 131 -3.80 3.19 20.24
N VAL A 132 -3.14 2.23 19.62
CA VAL A 132 -3.44 1.78 18.25
C VAL A 132 -3.31 0.26 18.21
N ARG A 133 -3.97 -0.38 17.25
CA ARG A 133 -3.78 -1.80 16.95
C ARG A 133 -3.49 -2.02 15.47
N PRO A 134 -2.85 -3.14 15.08
CA PRO A 134 -2.72 -3.50 13.68
C PRO A 134 -4.09 -3.60 13.01
N GLY A 135 -4.23 -2.98 11.84
CA GLY A 135 -5.41 -3.04 11.00
C GLY A 135 -5.48 -4.33 10.17
N PRO A 136 -6.47 -4.41 9.26
CA PRO A 136 -6.65 -5.56 8.39
C PRO A 136 -5.35 -5.96 7.68
N PHE A 137 -5.05 -7.26 7.73
CA PHE A 137 -3.88 -7.86 7.05
C PHE A 137 -2.51 -7.36 7.54
N GLY A 138 -2.45 -6.60 8.63
CA GLY A 138 -1.21 -6.07 9.20
C GLY A 138 -0.47 -5.10 8.28
N LEU A 139 -1.18 -4.44 7.36
CA LEU A 139 -0.60 -3.49 6.42
C LEU A 139 -0.46 -2.08 6.99
N GLY A 140 -1.29 -1.75 7.96
CA GLY A 140 -1.38 -0.46 8.61
C GLY A 140 -2.01 -0.60 9.99
N LEU A 141 -2.47 0.52 10.53
CA LEU A 141 -3.21 0.63 11.77
C LEU A 141 -4.71 0.50 11.52
N ASP A 142 -5.44 0.05 12.53
CA ASP A 142 -6.89 0.01 12.50
C ASP A 142 -7.50 1.37 12.80
N ALA A 143 -8.58 1.69 12.10
CA ALA A 143 -9.25 2.98 12.24
C ALA A 143 -10.75 2.89 11.96
N GLY A 144 -11.51 3.76 12.61
CA GLY A 144 -12.92 3.98 12.33
C GLY A 144 -13.14 4.65 10.97
N VAL A 145 -14.41 4.74 10.56
CA VAL A 145 -14.80 5.42 9.32
C VAL A 145 -14.47 6.92 9.34
N ASP A 146 -14.32 7.48 10.53
CA ASP A 146 -13.97 8.87 10.85
C ASP A 146 -12.46 9.07 11.06
N TYR A 147 -11.64 8.12 10.60
CA TYR A 147 -10.17 8.15 10.71
C TYR A 147 -9.63 8.04 12.13
N ARG A 148 -10.48 7.84 13.15
CA ARG A 148 -10.00 7.67 14.53
C ARG A 148 -9.27 6.35 14.69
N ALA A 149 -8.15 6.41 15.39
CA ALA A 149 -7.39 5.22 15.74
C ALA A 149 -8.21 4.29 16.64
N ILE A 150 -8.22 3.01 16.32
CA ILE A 150 -8.77 1.97 17.18
C ILE A 150 -7.61 1.30 17.92
N GLY A 151 -7.73 1.20 19.24
CA GLY A 151 -6.71 0.63 20.12
C GLY A 151 -7.33 -0.26 21.20
N GLY A 152 -6.53 -1.18 21.74
CA GLY A 152 -6.99 -2.10 22.78
C GLY A 152 -7.32 -1.42 24.11
N SER A 153 -6.66 -0.30 24.43
CA SER A 153 -6.86 0.42 25.70
C SER A 153 -7.81 1.62 25.60
N ILE A 154 -8.14 2.07 24.39
CA ILE A 154 -8.97 3.25 24.13
C ILE A 154 -10.35 2.93 23.52
N GLY A 155 -10.63 1.65 23.23
CA GLY A 155 -11.91 1.21 22.64
C GLY A 155 -12.16 1.72 21.21
N GLU A 156 -13.33 1.41 20.66
CA GLU A 156 -13.73 1.80 19.29
C GLU A 156 -14.03 3.31 19.14
N GLY A 157 -14.20 4.03 20.26
CA GLY A 157 -14.46 5.47 20.26
C GLY A 157 -13.23 6.35 19.99
N GLY A 158 -12.02 5.77 20.05
CA GLY A 158 -10.75 6.45 19.81
C GLY A 158 -10.48 7.61 20.78
N GLY A 159 -9.27 7.65 21.37
CA GLY A 159 -8.76 8.88 21.97
C GLY A 159 -8.64 10.01 20.92
N PRO A 160 -7.97 11.14 21.22
CA PRO A 160 -7.83 12.28 20.29
C PRO A 160 -6.86 11.99 19.12
N LEU A 161 -6.72 10.73 18.70
CA LEU A 161 -5.77 10.29 17.70
C LEU A 161 -6.49 9.90 16.42
N TRP A 162 -6.12 10.56 15.34
CA TRP A 162 -6.54 10.22 13.99
C TRP A 162 -5.36 9.71 13.17
N ILE A 163 -5.67 8.91 12.16
CA ILE A 163 -4.71 8.27 11.27
C ILE A 163 -4.96 8.78 9.86
N LEU A 164 -3.90 9.07 9.12
CA LEU A 164 -3.98 9.61 7.76
C LEU A 164 -2.98 8.89 6.84
N GLY A 165 -3.37 8.70 5.58
CA GLY A 165 -2.47 8.22 4.53
C GLY A 165 -2.05 6.76 4.69
N PRO A 166 -0.80 6.37 4.36
CA PRO A 166 -0.40 4.97 4.22
C PRO A 166 -0.56 4.10 5.47
N LEU A 167 -0.69 4.71 6.66
CA LEU A 167 -1.00 3.99 7.89
C LEU A 167 -2.43 3.42 7.89
N LEU A 168 -3.32 3.86 7.01
CA LEU A 168 -4.68 3.32 6.84
C LEU A 168 -4.75 2.12 5.88
N ARG A 169 -3.63 1.65 5.34
CA ARG A 169 -3.65 0.52 4.39
C ARG A 169 -4.36 -0.69 5.00
N GLY A 170 -5.32 -1.23 4.25
CA GLY A 170 -6.17 -2.34 4.70
C GLY A 170 -7.52 -1.86 5.22
N VAL A 171 -7.58 -0.70 5.89
CA VAL A 171 -8.84 0.01 6.21
C VAL A 171 -9.33 0.76 4.97
N LEU A 172 -8.42 1.49 4.33
CA LEU A 172 -8.59 2.11 3.01
C LEU A 172 -7.77 1.35 1.98
N TRP A 173 -8.25 1.35 0.74
CA TRP A 173 -7.51 0.79 -0.39
C TRP A 173 -6.65 1.87 -1.06
N GLU A 174 -7.23 3.04 -1.36
CA GLU A 174 -6.54 4.15 -2.01
C GLU A 174 -6.09 5.20 -0.98
N CYS A 175 -5.02 4.93 -0.22
CA CYS A 175 -4.52 5.86 0.82
C CYS A 175 -3.03 6.22 0.69
N THR A 176 -2.42 5.99 -0.46
CA THR A 176 -0.97 6.19 -0.67
C THR A 176 -0.64 7.33 -1.62
N ALA A 177 -1.53 7.66 -2.56
CA ALA A 177 -1.25 8.69 -3.55
C ALA A 177 -1.65 10.08 -3.03
N VAL A 178 -0.88 11.08 -3.44
CA VAL A 178 -1.04 12.49 -3.01
C VAL A 178 -2.48 12.99 -3.09
N PRO A 179 -3.25 12.79 -4.19
CA PRO A 179 -4.59 13.34 -4.25
C PRO A 179 -5.59 12.59 -3.35
N ASP A 180 -5.32 11.34 -2.96
CA ASP A 180 -6.14 10.61 -1.99
C ASP A 180 -5.87 11.14 -0.59
N ILE A 181 -4.59 11.20 -0.19
CA ILE A 181 -4.15 11.76 1.10
C ILE A 181 -4.66 13.18 1.27
N ARG A 182 -4.66 14.01 0.22
CA ARG A 182 -5.20 15.37 0.27
C ARG A 182 -6.70 15.38 0.57
N ASN A 183 -7.46 14.51 -0.07
CA ASN A 183 -8.91 14.44 0.14
C ASN A 183 -9.23 13.90 1.55
N GLU A 184 -8.53 12.85 1.99
CA GLU A 184 -8.60 12.32 3.35
C GLU A 184 -8.27 13.40 4.40
N ALA A 185 -7.21 14.20 4.16
CA ALA A 185 -6.81 15.28 5.06
C ALA A 185 -7.89 16.36 5.18
N ALA A 186 -8.58 16.69 4.08
CA ALA A 186 -9.67 17.66 4.10
C ALA A 186 -10.88 17.14 4.89
N GLU A 187 -11.25 15.87 4.71
CA GLU A 187 -12.32 15.22 5.47
C GLU A 187 -11.99 15.15 6.97
N LEU A 188 -10.77 14.69 7.28
CA LEU A 188 -10.26 14.61 8.65
C LEU A 188 -10.24 15.98 9.35
N ALA A 189 -9.81 17.03 8.65
CA ALA A 189 -9.80 18.39 9.21
C ALA A 189 -11.21 18.84 9.62
N GLY A 190 -12.24 18.52 8.82
CA GLY A 190 -13.63 18.81 9.16
C GLY A 190 -14.11 18.04 10.39
N LEU A 191 -13.75 16.75 10.50
CA LEU A 191 -14.06 15.92 11.66
C LEU A 191 -13.41 16.44 12.95
N ALA A 192 -12.13 16.83 12.87
CA ALA A 192 -11.38 17.37 14.00
C ALA A 192 -11.95 18.73 14.46
N ALA A 193 -12.28 19.62 13.52
CA ALA A 193 -12.90 20.91 13.85
C ALA A 193 -14.24 20.73 14.58
N ALA A 194 -15.10 19.85 14.07
CA ALA A 194 -16.38 19.56 14.72
C ALA A 194 -16.23 18.97 16.12
N ASP A 195 -15.15 18.21 16.38
CA ASP A 195 -14.86 17.67 17.70
C ASP A 195 -14.39 18.75 18.69
N LEU A 196 -13.55 19.67 18.23
CA LEU A 196 -13.11 20.83 19.02
C LEU A 196 -14.30 21.73 19.39
N ASP A 197 -15.21 21.99 18.45
CA ASP A 197 -16.41 22.80 18.71
C ASP A 197 -17.31 22.14 19.76
N ARG A 198 -17.48 20.81 19.70
CA ARG A 198 -18.23 20.04 20.71
C ARG A 198 -17.57 20.10 22.09
N ALA A 199 -16.24 19.97 22.14
CA ALA A 199 -15.49 20.05 23.38
C ALA A 199 -15.53 21.44 24.01
N ALA A 200 -15.58 22.51 23.20
CA ALA A 200 -15.72 23.88 23.68
C ALA A 200 -17.13 24.22 24.19
N ALA A 201 -18.15 23.48 23.74
CA ALA A 201 -19.54 23.67 24.14
C ALA A 201 -19.96 22.84 25.37
N ALA A 202 -19.11 21.93 25.84
CA ALA A 202 -19.34 21.06 27.00
C ALA A 202 -18.73 21.65 28.28
#